data_AF-A0A382GHT2-F1
#
_entry.id   AF-A0A382GHT2-F1
#
_cell.length_a   1.000
_cell.length_b   1.000
_cell.length_c   1.000
_cell.angle_alpha   90.00
_cell.angle_beta   90.00
_cell.angle_gamma   90.00
#
_symmetry.space_group_name_H-M   'P 1'
#
loop_
_entity.id
_entity.type
_entity.pdbx_description
1 polymer ?
#
loop_
_entity_poly.entity_id
_entity_poly.type
_entity_poly.pdbx_seq_one_letter_code
_entity_poly.pdbx_strand_id
1 'polypeptide(L)'
;EHEAGVDKDIAYQLAKLGEKVRNLKEHGLGEGASTRLLIYAGQLIAQGIAPRRACQVSVNWAITDDHSLQQSITEIISSIFE
;
A
#
# COMPACT_ATOMS: atom_id res chain seq x y z
N GLU A 1 11.45 -1.50 -16.45
CA GLU A 1 10.10 -1.78 -16.97
C GLU A 1 9.06 -1.13 -16.06
N HIS A 2 7.86 -0.78 -16.54
CA HIS A 2 6.78 -0.14 -15.75
C HIS A 2 5.64 -1.14 -15.49
N GLU A 3 5.77 -2.00 -14.47
CA GLU A 3 4.79 -3.08 -14.20
C GLU A 3 3.38 -2.57 -13.82
N ALA A 4 3.31 -1.43 -13.14
CA ALA A 4 2.06 -0.87 -12.65
C ALA A 4 1.46 0.24 -13.53
N GLY A 5 2.17 0.68 -14.58
CA GLY A 5 1.69 1.74 -15.49
C GLY A 5 1.54 3.13 -14.86
N VAL A 6 2.21 3.40 -13.73
CA VAL A 6 2.20 4.70 -13.04
C VAL A 6 3.51 5.46 -13.26
N ASP A 7 3.50 6.77 -13.04
CA ASP A 7 4.71 7.58 -13.06
C ASP A 7 5.66 7.25 -11.89
N LYS A 8 6.87 7.82 -11.97
CA LYS A 8 7.94 7.57 -11.01
C LYS A 8 7.62 8.08 -9.60
N ASP A 9 6.85 9.15 -9.47
CA ASP A 9 6.50 9.75 -8.18
C ASP A 9 5.53 8.82 -7.43
N ILE A 10 4.45 8.38 -8.10
CA ILE A 10 3.53 7.39 -7.55
C ILE A 10 4.25 6.06 -7.24
N ALA A 11 5.14 5.60 -8.12
CA ALA A 11 5.93 4.40 -7.87
C ALA A 11 6.79 4.52 -6.59
N TYR A 12 7.39 5.69 -6.36
CA TYR A 12 8.18 5.97 -5.17
C TYR A 12 7.31 6.01 -3.90
N GLN A 13 6.13 6.63 -3.97
CA GLN A 13 5.17 6.65 -2.87
C GLN A 13 4.68 5.24 -2.52
N LEU A 14 4.39 4.39 -3.50
CA LEU A 14 4.05 2.98 -3.30
C LEU A 14 5.20 2.18 -2.68
N ALA A 15 6.44 2.43 -3.11
CA ALA A 15 7.62 1.80 -2.51
C ALA A 15 7.78 2.19 -1.03
N LYS A 16 7.60 3.48 -0.71
CA LYS A 16 7.61 4.01 0.66
C LYS A 16 6.50 3.42 1.53
N LEU A 17 5.30 3.22 0.97
CA LEU A 17 4.22 2.49 1.64
C LEU A 17 4.65 1.06 1.96
N GLY A 18 5.22 0.36 0.97
CA GLY A 18 5.71 -1.01 1.15
C GLY A 18 6.75 -1.14 2.25
N GLU A 19 7.72 -0.22 2.30
CA GLU A 19 8.72 -0.15 3.36
C GLU A 19 8.07 0.00 4.75
N LYS A 20 7.20 1.01 4.92
CA LYS A 20 6.56 1.29 6.22
C LYS A 20 5.67 0.15 6.70
N VAL A 21 4.89 -0.46 5.80
CA VAL A 21 4.02 -1.59 6.16
C VAL A 21 4.85 -2.82 6.53
N ARG A 22 5.99 -3.08 5.87
CA ARG A 22 6.87 -4.19 6.24
C ARG A 22 7.50 -4.02 7.62
N ASN A 23 7.75 -2.79 8.05
CA ASN A 23 8.26 -2.52 9.41
C ASN A 23 7.22 -2.80 10.52
N LEU A 24 5.94 -2.94 10.17
CA LEU A 24 4.92 -3.39 11.12
C LEU A 24 4.97 -4.90 11.41
N LYS A 25 5.80 -5.68 10.69
CA LYS A 25 6.02 -7.11 11.01
C LYS A 25 6.43 -7.34 12.46
N GLU A 26 7.26 -6.45 12.99
CA GLU A 26 7.74 -6.52 14.37
C GLU A 26 6.65 -6.22 15.41
N HIS A 27 5.48 -5.77 14.96
CA HIS A 27 4.34 -5.32 15.77
C HIS A 27 3.09 -6.18 15.59
N GLY A 28 3.24 -7.45 15.17
CA GLY A 28 2.15 -8.42 15.09
C GLY A 28 1.58 -8.64 13.68
N LEU A 29 2.15 -8.02 12.65
CA LEU A 29 1.78 -8.29 11.27
C LEU A 29 2.46 -9.59 10.78
N GLY A 30 1.68 -10.61 10.40
CA GLY A 30 2.23 -11.89 9.94
C GLY A 30 3.10 -11.76 8.68
N GLU A 31 2.60 -11.04 7.67
CA GLU A 31 3.33 -10.73 6.44
C GLU A 31 3.25 -9.23 6.10
N GLY A 32 4.31 -8.68 5.52
CA GLY A 32 4.33 -7.28 5.08
C GLY A 32 3.83 -7.16 3.66
N ALA A 33 3.67 -5.92 3.17
CA ALA A 33 3.20 -5.69 1.80
C ALA A 33 4.16 -6.33 0.76
N SER A 34 3.65 -7.30 0.01
CA SER A 34 4.42 -7.89 -1.11
C SER A 34 4.51 -6.91 -2.29
N THR A 35 5.54 -7.05 -3.13
CA THR A 35 5.67 -6.23 -4.35
C THR A 35 4.43 -6.34 -5.25
N ARG A 36 3.81 -7.52 -5.29
CA ARG A 36 2.58 -7.75 -6.08
C ARG A 36 1.41 -6.88 -5.61
N LEU A 37 1.23 -6.73 -4.30
CA LEU A 37 0.18 -5.85 -3.76
C LEU A 37 0.42 -4.38 -4.12
N LEU A 38 1.68 -3.94 -4.11
CA LEU A 38 2.05 -2.58 -4.54
C LEU A 38 1.82 -2.37 -6.04
N ILE A 39 2.09 -3.38 -6.86
CA ILE A 39 1.78 -3.34 -8.30
C ILE A 39 0.28 -3.22 -8.53
N TYR A 40 -0.54 -3.99 -7.80
CA TYR A 40 -2.00 -3.88 -7.89
C TYR A 40 -2.51 -2.50 -7.45
N ALA A 41 -1.96 -1.94 -6.39
CA ALA A 41 -2.27 -0.56 -5.99
C ALA A 41 -1.97 0.42 -7.13
N GLY A 42 -0.79 0.32 -7.76
CA GLY A 42 -0.43 1.16 -8.89
C GLY A 42 -1.32 0.95 -10.11
N GLN A 43 -1.69 -0.29 -10.43
CA GLN A 43 -2.62 -0.57 -11.54
C GLN A 43 -4.00 0.05 -11.31
N LEU A 44 -4.52 0.03 -10.08
CA LEU A 44 -5.77 0.70 -9.72
C LEU A 44 -5.63 2.23 -9.87
N ILE A 45 -4.50 2.80 -9.47
CA ILE A 45 -4.22 4.24 -9.65
C ILE A 45 -4.15 4.61 -11.13
N ALA A 46 -3.50 3.79 -11.96
CA ALA A 46 -3.44 3.98 -13.40
C ALA A 46 -4.84 3.93 -14.06
N GLN A 47 -5.80 3.25 -13.44
CA GLN A 47 -7.21 3.22 -13.87
C GLN A 47 -8.05 4.38 -13.30
N GLY A 48 -7.43 5.34 -12.61
CA GLY A 48 -8.10 6.53 -12.08
C GLY A 48 -8.68 6.38 -10.67
N ILE A 49 -8.40 5.29 -9.96
CA ILE A 49 -8.81 5.14 -8.56
C ILE A 49 -7.88 6.00 -7.70
N ALA A 50 -8.46 6.77 -6.78
CA ALA A 50 -7.70 7.62 -5.87
C ALA A 50 -6.62 6.81 -5.10
N PRO A 51 -5.37 7.29 -4.98
CA PRO A 51 -4.27 6.52 -4.39
C PRO A 51 -4.56 5.95 -3.00
N ARG A 52 -5.20 6.74 -2.12
CA ARG A 52 -5.61 6.26 -0.79
C ARG A 52 -6.55 5.05 -0.89
N ARG A 53 -7.54 5.10 -1.78
CA ARG A 53 -8.50 4.02 -1.97
C ARG A 53 -7.84 2.79 -2.59
N ALA A 54 -7.02 2.99 -3.62
CA ALA A 54 -6.26 1.93 -4.26
C ALA A 54 -5.40 1.16 -3.24
N CYS A 55 -4.60 1.87 -2.45
CA CYS A 55 -3.75 1.27 -1.42
C CYS A 55 -4.55 0.60 -0.30
N GLN A 56 -5.69 1.17 0.08
CA GLN A 56 -6.55 0.56 1.09
C GLN A 56 -7.07 -0.82 0.65
N VAL A 57 -7.59 -0.94 -0.57
CA VAL A 57 -8.17 -2.21 -1.04
C VAL A 57 -7.11 -3.25 -1.39
N SER A 58 -5.98 -2.84 -1.93
CA SER A 58 -4.97 -3.76 -2.46
C SER A 58 -3.83 -4.07 -1.49
N VAL A 59 -3.60 -3.23 -0.48
CA VAL A 59 -2.55 -3.43 0.53
C VAL A 59 -3.18 -3.67 1.89
N ASN A 60 -3.94 -2.71 2.42
CA ASN A 60 -4.43 -2.77 3.81
C ASN A 60 -5.31 -4.00 4.06
N TRP A 61 -6.40 -4.13 3.30
CA TRP A 61 -7.35 -5.24 3.44
C TRP A 61 -6.80 -6.59 2.99
N ALA A 62 -5.72 -6.61 2.21
CA ALA A 62 -5.12 -7.84 1.71
C ALA A 62 -4.17 -8.51 2.72
N ILE A 63 -3.71 -7.76 3.73
CA ILE A 63 -2.64 -8.22 4.63
C ILE A 63 -3.17 -8.72 5.98
N THR A 64 -4.27 -8.16 6.47
CA THR A 64 -4.80 -8.53 7.79
C THR A 64 -6.29 -8.20 7.93
N ASP A 65 -7.00 -9.03 8.72
CA ASP A 65 -8.37 -8.80 9.16
C ASP A 65 -8.44 -8.09 10.53
N ASP A 66 -7.29 -7.86 11.19
CA ASP A 66 -7.26 -7.16 12.47
C ASP A 66 -7.51 -5.65 12.27
N HIS A 67 -8.58 -5.14 12.87
CA HIS A 67 -8.98 -3.74 12.71
C HIS A 67 -7.95 -2.73 13.25
N SER A 68 -7.19 -3.06 14.30
CA SER A 68 -6.19 -2.17 14.89
C SER A 68 -4.99 -2.00 13.94
N LEU A 69 -4.50 -3.12 13.38
CA LEU A 69 -3.48 -3.11 12.35
C LEU A 69 -3.97 -2.42 11.07
N GLN A 70 -5.21 -2.66 10.66
CA GLN A 70 -5.79 -1.98 9.51
C GLN A 70 -5.85 -0.45 9.70
N GLN A 71 -6.14 0.01 10.91
CA GLN A 71 -6.14 1.43 11.23
C GLN A 71 -4.72 2.01 11.15
N SER A 72 -3.75 1.31 11.71
CA SER A 72 -2.32 1.69 11.65
C SER A 72 -1.83 1.81 10.19
N ILE A 73 -2.18 0.85 9.33
CA ILE A 73 -1.84 0.91 7.90
C ILE A 73 -2.58 2.05 7.20
N THR A 74 -3.84 2.32 7.57
CA THR A 74 -4.62 3.44 7.02
C THR A 74 -3.97 4.79 7.33
N GLU A 75 -3.42 4.97 8.52
CA GLU A 75 -2.68 6.18 8.89
C GLU A 75 -1.40 6.33 8.07
N ILE A 76 -0.67 5.23 7.83
CA ILE A 76 0.51 5.22 6.95
C ILE A 76 0.12 5.63 5.52
N ILE A 77 -0.95 5.05 4.96
CA ILE A 77 -1.45 5.41 3.62
C ILE A 77 -1.80 6.90 3.58
N SER A 78 -2.48 7.40 4.60
CA SER A 78 -2.89 8.79 4.70
C SER A 78 -1.71 9.76 4.76
N SER A 79 -0.64 9.40 5.48
CA SER A 79 0.58 10.21 5.57
C SER A 79 1.39 10.25 4.27
N ILE A 80 1.19 9.29 3.36
CA ILE A 80 1.92 9.24 2.08
C ILE A 80 1.15 9.93 0.96
N PHE A 81 -0.18 9.74 0.92
CA PHE A 81 -1.04 10.15 -0.19
C PHE A 81 -2.05 11.23 0.25
N GLU A 82 -1.55 12.31 0.84
CA GLU A 82 -2.38 13.44 1.30
C GLU A 82 -3.03 14.21 0.14
#